data_AF-A0A0N0LVC4-F1
#
_entry.id   AF-A0A0N0LVC4-F1
#
_cell.length_a   1.000
_cell.length_b   1.000
_cell.length_c   1.000
_cell.angle_alpha   90.00
_cell.angle_beta   90.00
_cell.angle_gamma   90.00
#
_symmetry.space_group_name_H-M   'P 1'
#
loop_
_entity.id
_entity.type
_entity.pdbx_description
1 polymer ?
#
loop_
_entity_poly.entity_id
_entity_poly.type
_entity_poly.pdbx_seq_one_letter_code
_entity_poly.pdbx_strand_id
1 'polypeptide(L)' 'MSQPSSDNQRSGLHLSRDSEGTNPKAAPLQVVADALDQMRYGVIQLTVHDGKLVQLDITERRRFAS' A
#
# COMPACT_ATOMS: atom_id res chain seq x y z
N MET A 1 29.92 -44.58 32.68
CA MET A 1 29.29 -44.24 31.38
C MET A 1 27.79 -44.35 31.57
N SER A 2 27.09 -43.21 31.69
CA SER A 2 25.65 -43.02 31.46
C SER A 2 25.39 -41.52 31.50
N GLN A 3 25.15 -40.89 30.35
CA GLN A 3 24.68 -39.49 30.30
C GLN A 3 23.14 -39.47 30.31
N PRO A 4 22.50 -38.54 31.02
CA PRO A 4 21.09 -38.22 30.82
C PRO A 4 20.98 -36.86 30.11
N SER A 5 20.57 -36.84 28.84
CA SER A 5 20.25 -35.57 28.15
C SER A 5 19.19 -35.80 27.08
N SER A 6 17.92 -35.86 27.48
CA SER A 6 16.77 -35.76 26.57
C SER A 6 15.52 -35.30 27.33
N ASP A 7 15.34 -33.99 27.52
CA ASP A 7 14.06 -33.32 27.77
C ASP A 7 14.36 -31.81 27.79
N ASN A 8 13.68 -30.87 27.14
CA ASN A 8 12.61 -30.92 26.18
C ASN A 8 12.61 -29.54 25.49
N GLN A 9 12.51 -29.62 24.19
CA GLN A 9 12.44 -28.58 23.19
C GLN A 9 11.14 -27.77 23.37
N ARG A 10 11.04 -26.95 24.43
CA ARG A 10 10.00 -25.90 24.53
C ARG A 10 10.50 -24.59 23.95
N SER A 11 10.95 -24.65 22.70
CA SER A 11 11.01 -23.47 21.84
C SER A 11 9.57 -23.08 21.54
N GLY A 12 9.02 -22.23 22.41
CA GLY A 12 7.80 -21.50 22.13
C GLY A 12 8.02 -20.73 20.83
N LEU A 13 7.46 -21.27 19.76
CA LEU A 13 7.35 -20.64 18.46
C LEU A 13 6.49 -19.39 18.64
N HIS A 14 7.11 -18.32 19.12
CA HIS A 14 6.61 -16.97 18.95
C HIS A 14 6.77 -16.68 17.46
N LEU A 15 5.83 -17.19 16.65
CA LEU A 15 5.50 -16.61 15.37
C LEU A 15 4.94 -15.24 15.69
N SER A 16 5.86 -14.31 15.91
CA SER A 16 5.60 -12.89 15.81
C SER A 16 4.80 -12.72 14.53
N ARG A 17 3.58 -12.21 14.70
CA ARG A 17 2.69 -11.80 13.63
C ARG A 17 3.28 -10.54 13.00
N ASP A 18 4.46 -10.67 12.42
CA ASP A 18 5.14 -9.61 11.72
C ASP A 18 4.96 -9.91 10.24
N SER A 19 3.88 -9.37 9.68
CA SER A 19 3.81 -8.87 8.29
C SER A 19 2.39 -8.40 7.95
N GLU A 20 1.74 -7.62 8.83
CA GLU A 20 0.66 -6.75 8.34
C GLU A 20 1.30 -5.63 7.52
N GLY A 21 1.34 -5.83 6.20
CA GLY A 21 0.72 -4.84 5.33
C GLY A 21 1.42 -3.51 5.12
N THR A 22 2.75 -3.42 5.25
CA THR A 22 3.46 -2.34 4.55
C THR A 22 3.63 -2.75 3.08
N ASN A 23 2.51 -2.88 2.37
CA ASN A 23 2.52 -2.68 0.94
C ASN A 23 3.03 -1.24 0.76
N PRO A 24 4.16 -0.99 0.07
CA PRO A 24 4.56 0.36 -0.27
C PRO A 24 3.57 0.84 -1.33
N LYS A 25 2.31 1.10 -0.93
CA LYS A 25 1.38 1.90 -1.72
C LYS A 25 2.14 3.18 -1.95
N ALA A 26 2.57 3.40 -3.20
CA ALA A 26 3.13 4.66 -3.63
C ALA A 26 2.34 5.78 -2.94
N ALA A 27 3.06 6.69 -2.26
CA ALA A 27 2.41 7.75 -1.51
C ALA A 27 1.31 8.33 -2.41
N PRO A 28 0.04 8.45 -1.98
CA PRO A 28 -1.07 8.77 -2.88
C PRO A 28 -0.83 10.01 -3.75
N LEU A 29 0.01 10.92 -3.27
CA LEU A 29 0.51 12.08 -4.00
C LEU A 29 1.34 11.74 -5.26
N GLN A 30 2.15 10.68 -5.25
CA GLN A 30 2.92 10.25 -6.42
C GLN A 30 1.98 9.82 -7.55
N VAL A 31 0.94 9.06 -7.25
CA VAL A 31 -0.07 8.66 -8.26
C VAL A 31 -0.75 9.88 -8.87
N VAL A 32 -1.04 10.91 -8.06
CA VAL A 32 -1.59 12.18 -8.54
C VAL A 32 -0.59 12.93 -9.42
N ALA A 33 0.69 12.96 -9.03
CA ALA A 33 1.74 13.60 -9.81
C ALA A 33 1.93 12.92 -11.18
N ASP A 34 1.96 11.58 -11.21
CA ASP A 34 2.09 10.79 -12.44
C ASP A 34 0.89 10.98 -13.36
N ALA A 35 -0.32 11.09 -12.79
CA ALA A 35 -1.53 11.40 -13.54
C ALA A 35 -1.51 12.81 -14.14
N LEU A 36 -1.02 13.80 -13.38
CA LEU A 36 -0.87 15.18 -13.88
C LEU A 36 0.17 15.27 -15.01
N ASP A 37 1.26 14.50 -14.95
CA ASP A 37 2.30 14.51 -15.98
C ASP A 37 1.81 13.95 -17.33
N GLN A 38 0.96 12.92 -17.28
CA GLN A 38 0.43 12.25 -18.47
C GLN A 38 -0.87 12.91 -19.00
N MET A 39 -1.66 13.56 -18.14
CA MET A 39 -2.97 14.10 -18.50
C MET A 39 -2.86 15.45 -19.21
N ARG A 40 -3.30 15.50 -20.48
CA ARG A 40 -3.34 16.75 -21.27
C ARG A 40 -4.47 17.69 -20.85
N TYR A 41 -5.65 17.14 -20.57
CA TYR A 41 -6.81 17.89 -20.11
C TYR A 41 -7.77 16.90 -19.43
N GLY A 42 -8.34 17.30 -18.30
CA GLY A 42 -9.20 16.42 -17.51
C GLY A 42 -9.47 16.98 -16.12
N VAL A 43 -9.93 16.11 -15.23
CA VAL A 43 -10.26 16.39 -13.84
C VAL A 43 -9.69 15.27 -12.97
N ILE A 44 -9.02 15.63 -11.88
CA ILE A 44 -8.63 14.69 -10.84
C ILE A 44 -9.41 15.05 -9.58
N GLN A 45 -10.16 14.09 -9.04
CA GLN A 45 -10.94 14.25 -7.82
C GLN A 45 -10.30 13.43 -6.70
N LEU A 46 -10.03 14.09 -5.57
CA LEU A 46 -9.44 13.48 -4.38
C LEU A 46 -10.47 13.54 -3.27
N THR A 47 -10.80 12.40 -2.68
CA THR A 47 -11.65 12.32 -1.49
C THR A 47 -10.76 12.03 -0.29
N VAL A 48 -10.85 12.89 0.71
CA VAL A 48 -10.08 12.80 1.95
C VAL A 48 -11.04 12.70 3.13
N HIS A 49 -10.86 11.67 3.96
CA HIS A 49 -11.53 11.53 5.26
C HIS A 49 -10.46 11.37 6.33
N ASP A 50 -10.60 12.09 7.45
CA ASP A 50 -9.68 12.02 8.60
C ASP A 50 -8.20 12.24 8.22
N GLY A 51 -7.94 13.15 7.28
CA GLY A 51 -6.60 13.43 6.75
C GLY A 51 -6.00 12.33 5.88
N LYS A 52 -6.77 11.29 5.57
CA LYS A 52 -6.35 10.17 4.71
C LYS A 52 -7.07 10.24 3.37
N LEU A 53 -6.32 10.13 2.28
CA LEU A 53 -6.89 9.99 0.96
C LEU A 53 -7.55 8.62 0.85
N VAL A 54 -8.87 8.61 0.68
CA VAL A 54 -9.67 7.39 0.60
C VAL A 54 -10.08 7.05 -0.83
N GLN A 55 -10.09 8.04 -1.73
CA GLN A 55 -10.49 7.87 -3.12
C GLN A 55 -9.71 8.83 -4.01
N LEU A 56 -9.34 8.34 -5.20
CA LEU A 56 -8.72 9.10 -6.26
C LEU A 56 -9.41 8.70 -7.57
N ASP A 57 -10.09 9.66 -8.21
CA ASP A 57 -10.68 9.48 -9.53
C ASP A 57 -9.97 10.39 -10.53
N ILE A 58 -9.47 9.81 -11.61
CA ILE A 58 -8.82 10.53 -12.71
C ILE A 58 -9.73 10.44 -13.93
N THR A 59 -10.17 11.58 -14.42
CA THR A 59 -11.05 11.68 -15.59
C THR A 59 -10.34 12.46 -16.69
N GLU A 60 -9.86 11.77 -17.71
CA GLU A 60 -9.32 12.42 -18.89
C GLU A 60 -10.45 12.89 -19.81
N ARG A 61 -10.37 14.15 -20.26
CA ARG A 61 -11.31 14.71 -21.24
C ARG A 61 -10.59 14.87 -22.57
N ARG A 62 -10.79 13.93 -23.49
CA ARG A 62 -10.38 14.11 -24.88
C ARG A 62 -11.41 15.00 -25.57
N ARG A 63 -10.99 16.17 -26.07
CA ARG A 63 -11.75 16.84 -27.14
C ARG A 63 -11.57 15.99 -28.38
N PHE A 64 -12.62 15.27 -28.77
CA PHE A 64 -12.72 14.77 -30.14
C PHE A 64 -12.87 16.02 -31.02
N ALA A 65 -11.79 16.40 -31.71
CA ALA A 65 -11.89 17.40 -32.76
C ALA A 65 -12.78 16.79 -33.85
N SER A 66 -13.96 17.39 -34.04
CA SER A 66 -14.88 17.14 -35.15
C SER A 66 -14.32 17.69 -36.45
#